data_AF-A0A536PAF6-F1
#
_entry.id   AF-A0A536PAF6-F1
#
_cell.length_a   1.000
_cell.length_b   1.000
_cell.length_c   1.000
_cell.angle_alpha   90.00
_cell.angle_beta   90.00
_cell.angle_gamma   90.00
#
_symmetry.space_group_name_H-M   'P 1'
#
loop_
_entity.id
_entity.type
_entity.pdbx_description
1 polymer ?
#
loop_
_entity_poly.entity_id
_entity_poly.type
_entity_poly.pdbx_seq_one_letter_code
_entity_poly.pdbx_strand_id
1 'polypeptide(L)'
;MDVLNLAVAAAPSFIASSVEFVEALTIVLAVGTTRGWRGSLAGTALAALTLAVIVTVLGVALVTYVDRHVLQLVVGVLLLLFGLRWLRKAILRYAGVVALHDEELIYRREVAELRAQGLRKKDWDWVGTVIAYKAVLLEGLEVAFIVIAFGAAGVAAMNAAIWGAIAAGVLVTGIGVALKHPLTRVPENTMKFGVGAMLT
;
A
#
# COMPACT_ATOMS: atom_id res chain seq x y z
N MET A 1 22.56 -11.98 -11.73
CA MET A 1 22.12 -12.34 -10.35
C MET A 1 21.37 -13.65 -10.46
N ASP A 2 21.75 -14.64 -9.66
CA ASP A 2 20.97 -15.88 -9.59
C ASP A 2 19.56 -15.61 -9.03
N VAL A 3 18.59 -16.43 -9.41
CA VAL A 3 17.17 -16.26 -9.05
C VAL A 3 16.97 -16.12 -7.54
N LEU A 4 17.77 -16.86 -6.76
CA LEU A 4 17.74 -16.80 -5.30
C LEU A 4 18.14 -15.41 -4.78
N ASN A 5 19.17 -14.78 -5.35
CA ASN A 5 19.63 -13.46 -4.92
C ASN A 5 18.61 -12.37 -5.28
N LEU A 6 17.96 -12.49 -6.44
CA LEU A 6 16.86 -11.59 -6.81
C LEU A 6 15.67 -11.75 -5.86
N ALA A 7 15.29 -12.99 -5.52
CA ALA A 7 14.18 -13.27 -4.62
C ALA A 7 14.44 -12.71 -3.21
N VAL A 8 15.66 -12.89 -2.68
CA VAL A 8 16.05 -12.34 -1.37
C VAL A 8 16.03 -10.81 -1.39
N ALA A 9 16.54 -10.18 -2.45
CA ALA A 9 16.52 -8.72 -2.58
C ALA A 9 15.11 -8.14 -2.77
N ALA A 10 14.19 -8.90 -3.38
CA ALA A 10 12.80 -8.48 -3.59
C ALA A 10 11.91 -8.66 -2.35
N ALA A 11 12.27 -9.57 -1.44
CA ALA A 11 11.45 -9.95 -0.29
C ALA A 11 11.03 -8.78 0.62
N PRO A 12 11.91 -7.83 0.99
CA PRO A 12 11.51 -6.71 1.87
C PRO A 12 10.44 -5.84 1.21
N SER A 13 10.64 -5.47 -0.06
CA SER A 13 9.67 -4.68 -0.84
C SER A 13 8.36 -5.45 -1.04
N PHE A 14 8.43 -6.76 -1.30
CA PHE A 14 7.25 -7.61 -1.43
C PHE A 14 6.42 -7.65 -0.14
N ILE A 15 7.06 -7.90 1.01
CA ILE A 15 6.37 -7.99 2.30
C ILE A 15 5.74 -6.65 2.67
N ALA A 16 6.53 -5.57 2.55
CA ALA A 16 6.06 -4.22 2.86
C ALA A 16 4.91 -3.79 1.95
N SER A 17 5.05 -3.98 0.63
CA SER A 17 4.00 -3.61 -0.32
C SER A 17 2.75 -4.47 -0.16
N SER A 18 2.88 -5.74 0.25
CA SER A 18 1.73 -6.63 0.47
C SER A 18 0.76 -6.06 1.51
N VAL A 19 1.30 -5.42 2.55
CA VAL A 19 0.50 -4.79 3.60
C VAL A 19 -0.32 -3.63 3.03
N GLU A 20 0.31 -2.73 2.28
CA GLU A 20 -0.36 -1.60 1.64
C GLU A 20 -1.43 -2.05 0.64
N PHE A 21 -1.15 -3.11 -0.13
CA PHE A 21 -2.14 -3.68 -1.04
C PHE A 21 -3.33 -4.30 -0.31
N VAL A 22 -3.12 -4.88 0.87
CA VAL A 22 -4.22 -5.44 1.69
C VAL A 22 -5.13 -4.31 2.17
N GLU A 23 -4.57 -3.22 2.68
CA GLU A 23 -5.33 -2.06 3.16
C GLU A 23 -6.15 -1.41 2.04
N ALA A 24 -5.51 -1.15 0.88
CA ALA A 24 -6.18 -0.60 -0.29
C ALA A 24 -7.32 -1.53 -0.76
N LEU A 25 -7.05 -2.83 -0.85
CA LEU A 25 -8.02 -3.83 -1.27
C LEU A 25 -9.22 -3.90 -0.31
N THR A 26 -8.99 -3.88 1.00
CA THR A 26 -10.06 -3.90 2.01
C THR A 26 -11.05 -2.76 1.79
N ILE A 27 -10.56 -1.54 1.55
CA ILE A 27 -11.43 -0.38 1.31
C ILE A 27 -12.17 -0.51 -0.04
N VAL A 28 -11.46 -0.91 -1.11
CA VAL A 28 -12.06 -1.12 -2.44
C VAL A 28 -13.17 -2.17 -2.39
N LEU A 29 -12.97 -3.26 -1.65
CA LEU A 29 -13.99 -4.29 -1.41
C LEU A 29 -15.16 -3.75 -0.57
N ALA A 30 -14.89 -2.96 0.47
CA ALA A 30 -15.93 -2.37 1.32
C ALA A 30 -16.85 -1.46 0.49
N VAL A 31 -16.27 -0.58 -0.33
CA VAL A 31 -17.01 0.31 -1.23
C VAL A 31 -17.73 -0.50 -2.32
N GLY A 32 -17.05 -1.46 -2.95
CA GLY A 32 -17.60 -2.25 -4.05
C GLY A 32 -18.82 -3.07 -3.63
N THR A 33 -18.79 -3.65 -2.43
CA THR A 33 -19.88 -4.48 -1.89
C THR A 33 -21.05 -3.67 -1.34
N THR A 34 -20.82 -2.43 -0.88
CA THR A 34 -21.87 -1.61 -0.24
C THR A 34 -22.51 -0.61 -1.19
N ARG A 35 -21.71 0.05 -2.03
CA ARG A 35 -22.17 1.16 -2.86
C ARG A 35 -22.07 0.90 -4.36
N GLY A 36 -21.35 -0.16 -4.74
CA GLY A 36 -21.35 -0.72 -6.08
C GLY A 36 -19.97 -0.74 -6.74
N TRP A 37 -19.72 -1.80 -7.52
CA TRP A 37 -18.42 -2.07 -8.13
C TRP A 37 -18.00 -1.06 -9.20
N ARG A 38 -18.95 -0.46 -9.93
CA ARG A 38 -18.62 0.48 -11.02
C ARG A 38 -17.90 1.72 -10.49
N GLY A 39 -18.42 2.32 -9.41
CA GLY A 39 -17.82 3.49 -8.79
C GLY A 39 -16.48 3.15 -8.12
N SER A 40 -16.42 2.04 -7.38
CA SER A 40 -15.19 1.57 -6.71
C SER A 40 -14.05 1.32 -7.71
N LEU A 41 -14.30 0.51 -8.76
CA LEU A 41 -13.29 0.19 -9.77
C LEU A 41 -12.85 1.41 -10.59
N ALA A 42 -13.76 2.34 -10.88
CA ALA A 42 -13.39 3.58 -11.54
C ALA A 42 -12.48 4.44 -10.65
N GLY A 43 -12.75 4.51 -9.35
CA GLY A 43 -11.90 5.19 -8.38
C GLY A 43 -10.50 4.58 -8.32
N THR A 44 -10.42 3.25 -8.22
CA THR A 44 -9.17 2.49 -8.28
C THR A 44 -8.39 2.75 -9.58
N ALA A 45 -9.05 2.70 -10.73
CA ALA A 45 -8.40 2.93 -12.03
C ALA A 45 -7.86 4.36 -12.17
N LEU A 46 -8.64 5.36 -11.74
CA LEU A 46 -8.22 6.76 -11.73
C LEU A 46 -7.03 6.99 -10.78
N ALA A 47 -7.02 6.33 -9.62
CA ALA A 47 -5.91 6.41 -8.68
C ALA A 47 -4.65 5.77 -9.26
N ALA A 48 -4.75 4.59 -9.88
CA ALA A 48 -3.62 3.94 -10.55
C ALA A 48 -3.04 4.79 -11.68
N LEU A 49 -3.89 5.41 -12.51
CA LEU A 49 -3.47 6.36 -13.55
C LEU A 49 -2.77 7.58 -12.93
N THR A 50 -3.35 8.16 -11.88
CA THR A 50 -2.75 9.31 -11.19
C THR A 50 -1.39 8.95 -10.62
N LEU A 51 -1.27 7.79 -9.98
CA LEU A 51 -0.02 7.30 -9.40
C LEU A 51 1.04 7.08 -10.49
N ALA A 52 0.67 6.50 -11.63
CA ALA A 52 1.59 6.32 -12.76
C ALA A 52 2.11 7.67 -13.28
N VAL A 53 1.24 8.68 -13.39
CA VAL A 53 1.63 10.04 -13.77
C VAL A 53 2.56 10.66 -12.73
N ILE A 54 2.21 10.58 -11.44
CA ILE A 54 3.03 11.12 -10.34
C ILE A 54 4.42 10.47 -10.35
N VAL A 55 4.50 9.14 -10.38
CA VAL A 55 5.77 8.40 -10.34
C VAL A 55 6.62 8.71 -11.56
N THR A 56 6.01 8.83 -12.74
CA THR A 56 6.76 9.12 -13.98
C THR A 56 7.27 10.57 -13.98
N VAL A 57 6.41 11.54 -13.66
CA VAL A 57 6.78 12.97 -13.66
C VAL A 57 7.78 13.26 -12.56
N LEU A 58 7.49 12.86 -11.31
CA LEU A 58 8.39 13.10 -10.19
C LEU A 58 9.65 12.25 -10.28
N GLY A 59 9.54 10.98 -10.68
CA GLY A 59 10.70 10.11 -10.84
C GLY A 59 11.70 10.65 -11.85
N VAL A 60 11.22 11.07 -13.03
CA VAL A 60 12.08 11.71 -14.05
C VAL A 60 12.65 13.03 -13.54
N ALA A 61 11.84 13.87 -12.90
CA ALA A 61 12.32 15.14 -12.36
C ALA A 61 13.41 14.97 -11.29
N LEU A 62 13.22 14.02 -10.36
CA LEU A 62 14.18 13.72 -9.30
C LEU A 62 15.50 13.21 -9.88
N VAL A 63 15.47 12.27 -10.84
CA VAL A 63 16.69 11.72 -11.45
C VAL A 63 17.43 12.75 -12.32
N THR A 64 16.70 13.68 -12.95
CA THR A 64 17.29 14.64 -13.88
C THR A 64 17.84 15.88 -13.19
N TYR A 65 17.18 16.36 -12.13
CA TYR A 65 17.47 17.67 -11.54
C TYR A 65 18.02 17.62 -10.11
N VAL A 66 17.92 16.48 -9.40
CA VAL A 66 18.34 16.39 -7.99
C VAL A 66 19.66 15.62 -7.88
N ASP A 67 20.59 16.19 -7.12
CA ASP A 67 21.87 15.55 -6.82
C ASP A 67 21.65 14.20 -6.09
N ARG A 68 22.46 13.20 -6.44
CA ARG A 68 22.33 11.85 -5.90
C ARG A 68 22.48 11.81 -4.38
N HIS A 69 23.37 12.59 -3.79
CA HIS A 69 23.60 12.59 -2.34
C HIS A 69 22.45 13.24 -1.60
N VAL A 70 21.85 14.30 -2.17
CA VAL A 70 20.64 14.92 -1.63
C VAL A 70 19.47 13.93 -1.69
N LEU A 71 19.31 13.22 -2.81
CA LEU A 71 18.28 12.19 -2.95
C LEU A 71 18.46 11.07 -1.92
N GLN A 72 19.68 10.58 -1.73
CA GLN A 72 20.00 9.55 -0.73
C GLN A 72 19.73 10.02 0.70
N LEU A 73 20.10 11.26 1.04
CA LEU A 73 19.84 11.83 2.36
C LEU A 73 18.33 11.95 2.62
N VAL A 74 17.58 12.52 1.68
CA VAL A 74 16.13 12.70 1.82
C VAL A 74 15.42 11.35 1.90
N VAL A 75 15.74 10.41 1.01
CA VAL A 75 15.18 9.05 1.02
C VAL A 75 15.54 8.32 2.31
N GLY A 76 16.79 8.43 2.78
CA GLY A 76 17.24 7.84 4.04
C GLY A 76 16.51 8.40 5.27
N VAL A 77 16.27 9.72 5.30
CA VAL A 77 15.48 10.35 6.37
C VAL A 77 14.01 9.91 6.31
N LEU A 78 13.40 9.91 5.12
CA LEU A 78 12.03 9.43 4.94
C LEU A 78 11.89 7.98 5.39
N LEU A 79 12.86 7.13 5.01
CA LEU A 79 12.96 5.74 5.41
C LEU A 79 12.98 5.57 6.92
N LEU A 80 13.86 6.29 7.60
CA LEU A 80 14.01 6.24 9.04
C LEU A 80 12.73 6.70 9.75
N LEU A 81 12.10 7.77 9.26
CA LEU A 81 10.83 8.25 9.82
C LEU A 81 9.70 7.24 9.61
N PHE A 82 9.64 6.59 8.44
CA PHE A 82 8.64 5.60 8.12
C PHE A 82 8.80 4.35 8.98
N GLY A 83 10.02 3.80 9.01
CA GLY A 83 10.40 2.68 9.86
C GLY A 83 10.12 2.96 11.34
N LEU A 84 10.47 4.15 11.83
CA LEU A 84 10.19 4.54 13.22
C LEU A 84 8.69 4.65 13.52
N ARG A 85 7.88 5.18 12.60
CA ARG A 85 6.41 5.23 12.77
C ARG A 85 5.81 3.83 12.85
N TRP A 86 6.25 2.93 11.98
CA TRP A 86 5.81 1.54 11.97
C TRP A 86 6.25 0.80 13.21
N LEU A 87 7.54 0.88 13.56
CA LEU A 87 8.12 0.24 14.73
C LEU A 87 7.47 0.74 16.02
N ARG A 88 7.28 2.06 16.16
CA ARG A 88 6.58 2.65 17.31
C ARG A 88 5.15 2.12 17.42
N LYS A 89 4.37 2.15 16.34
CA LYS A 89 2.99 1.65 16.35
C LYS A 89 2.96 0.16 16.68
N ALA A 90 3.84 -0.64 16.09
CA ALA A 90 3.92 -2.07 16.34
C ALA A 90 4.26 -2.37 17.81
N ILE A 91 5.30 -1.73 18.38
CA ILE A 91 5.67 -1.89 19.78
C ILE A 91 4.50 -1.52 20.70
N LEU A 92 3.83 -0.39 20.44
CA LEU A 92 2.67 0.04 21.23
C LEU A 92 1.49 -0.94 21.14
N ARG A 93 1.29 -1.59 19.99
CA ARG A 93 0.27 -2.63 19.79
C ARG A 93 0.60 -3.92 20.56
N TYR A 94 1.86 -4.39 20.49
CA TYR A 94 2.30 -5.55 21.26
C TYR A 94 2.34 -5.30 22.77
N ALA A 95 2.60 -4.06 23.18
CA ALA A 95 2.53 -3.64 24.59
C ALA A 95 1.08 -3.47 25.10
N GLY A 96 0.06 -3.64 24.26
CA GLY A 96 -1.35 -3.50 24.63
C GLY A 96 -1.83 -2.06 24.85
N VAL A 97 -1.01 -1.06 24.53
CA VAL A 97 -1.34 0.37 24.68
C VAL A 97 -2.26 0.84 23.55
N VAL A 98 -2.07 0.29 22.35
CA VAL A 98 -2.89 0.56 21.16
C VAL A 98 -3.52 -0.76 20.70
N ALA A 99 -4.80 -0.74 20.31
CA ALA A 99 -5.46 -1.93 19.78
C ALA A 99 -4.74 -2.47 18.53
N LEU A 100 -4.69 -3.80 18.40
CA LEU A 100 -4.19 -4.46 17.21
C LEU A 100 -4.99 -4.01 15.98
N HIS A 101 -4.30 -3.82 14.86
CA HIS A 101 -5.01 -3.58 13.60
C HIS A 101 -5.74 -4.86 13.19
N ASP A 102 -7.02 -4.71 12.87
CA ASP A 102 -7.90 -5.78 12.44
C ASP A 102 -8.69 -5.30 11.22
N GLU A 103 -8.28 -5.81 10.07
CA GLU A 103 -8.89 -5.54 8.77
C GLU A 103 -10.38 -5.88 8.73
N GLU A 104 -10.84 -6.91 9.46
CA GLU A 104 -12.25 -7.28 9.51
C GLU A 104 -13.07 -6.20 10.23
N LEU A 105 -12.53 -5.68 11.34
CA LEU A 105 -13.19 -4.62 12.09
C LEU A 105 -13.27 -3.33 11.29
N ILE A 106 -12.20 -2.99 10.56
CA ILE A 106 -12.16 -1.80 9.69
C ILE A 106 -13.16 -1.97 8.55
N TYR A 107 -13.13 -3.11 7.86
CA TYR A 107 -14.08 -3.44 6.82
C TYR A 107 -15.53 -3.32 7.31
N ARG A 108 -15.85 -3.91 8.47
CA ARG A 108 -17.22 -3.86 9.04
C ARG A 108 -17.65 -2.44 9.39
N ARG A 109 -16.77 -1.63 9.98
CA ARG A 109 -17.05 -0.23 10.31
C ARG A 109 -17.31 0.59 9.05
N GLU A 110 -16.42 0.47 8.07
CA GLU A 110 -16.56 1.14 6.78
C GLU A 110 -17.87 0.74 6.10
N VAL A 111 -18.18 -0.56 6.07
CA VAL A 111 -19.44 -1.07 5.53
C VAL A 111 -20.66 -0.51 6.26
N ALA A 112 -20.61 -0.43 7.59
CA ALA A 112 -21.71 0.10 8.39
C ALA A 112 -21.92 1.60 8.14
N GLU A 113 -20.84 2.38 8.10
CA GLU A 113 -20.88 3.82 7.84
C GLU A 113 -21.40 4.12 6.43
N LEU A 114 -20.88 3.42 5.42
CA LEU A 114 -21.32 3.58 4.03
C LEU A 114 -22.79 3.18 3.83
N ARG A 115 -23.28 2.19 4.59
CA ARG A 115 -24.71 1.81 4.59
C ARG A 115 -25.58 2.85 5.31
N ALA A 116 -25.11 3.39 6.43
CA ALA A 116 -25.85 4.39 7.21
C ALA A 116 -26.08 5.69 6.41
N GLN A 117 -25.17 6.02 5.50
CA GLN A 117 -25.29 7.20 4.64
C GLN A 117 -26.43 7.10 3.61
N GLY A 118 -26.94 5.89 3.28
CA GLY A 118 -28.11 5.67 2.42
C GLY A 118 -27.95 6.11 0.97
N LEU A 119 -28.07 5.19 0.00
CA LEU A 119 -28.01 5.53 -1.43
C LEU A 119 -29.27 5.13 -2.21
N ARG A 120 -29.74 6.04 -3.07
CA ARG A 120 -30.68 5.73 -4.15
C ARG A 120 -29.92 4.96 -5.24
N LYS A 121 -30.33 3.72 -5.50
CA LYS A 121 -29.71 2.69 -6.37
C LYS A 121 -29.59 3.04 -7.88
N LYS A 122 -29.78 4.30 -8.31
CA LYS A 122 -29.96 4.64 -9.75
C LYS A 122 -28.90 5.55 -10.38
N ASP A 123 -28.09 6.27 -9.61
CA ASP A 123 -27.07 7.18 -10.14
C ASP A 123 -25.65 6.67 -9.88
N TRP A 124 -24.68 7.17 -10.66
CA TRP A 124 -23.26 6.86 -10.47
C TRP A 124 -22.80 7.30 -9.08
N ASP A 125 -22.25 6.37 -8.29
CA ASP A 125 -21.81 6.66 -6.92
C ASP A 125 -20.43 7.32 -6.87
N TRP A 126 -20.44 8.65 -7.01
CA TRP A 126 -19.24 9.49 -6.91
C TRP A 126 -18.56 9.41 -5.54
N VAL A 127 -19.31 9.18 -4.46
CA VAL A 127 -18.74 9.08 -3.12
C VAL A 127 -17.87 7.83 -3.03
N GLY A 128 -18.40 6.67 -3.46
CA GLY A 128 -17.62 5.44 -3.53
C GLY A 128 -16.41 5.56 -4.44
N THR A 129 -16.54 6.23 -5.59
CA THR A 129 -15.40 6.54 -6.46
C THR A 129 -14.31 7.33 -5.74
N VAL A 130 -14.67 8.39 -5.01
CA VAL A 130 -13.69 9.23 -4.29
C VAL A 130 -13.03 8.48 -3.13
N ILE A 131 -13.78 7.66 -2.39
CA ILE A 131 -13.24 6.86 -1.28
C ILE A 131 -12.25 5.83 -1.81
N ALA A 132 -12.64 5.04 -2.81
CA ALA A 132 -11.75 4.06 -3.44
C ALA A 132 -10.52 4.73 -4.09
N TYR A 133 -10.71 5.89 -4.72
CA TYR A 133 -9.62 6.68 -5.28
C TYR A 133 -8.61 7.11 -4.21
N LYS A 134 -9.08 7.70 -3.11
CA LYS A 134 -8.21 8.17 -2.03
C LYS A 134 -7.44 7.03 -1.38
N ALA A 135 -8.12 5.93 -1.07
CA ALA A 135 -7.49 4.75 -0.48
C ALA A 135 -6.36 4.24 -1.37
N VAL A 136 -6.66 3.93 -2.64
CA VAL A 136 -5.66 3.40 -3.58
C VAL A 136 -4.53 4.38 -3.84
N LEU A 137 -4.81 5.68 -3.90
CA LEU A 137 -3.79 6.70 -4.10
C LEU A 137 -2.87 6.80 -2.89
N LEU A 138 -3.41 6.80 -1.67
CA LEU A 138 -2.62 6.91 -0.44
C LEU A 138 -1.75 5.67 -0.24
N GLU A 139 -2.34 4.47 -0.24
CA GLU A 139 -1.56 3.24 -0.05
C GLU A 139 -0.59 3.02 -1.22
N GLY A 140 -1.00 3.37 -2.45
CA GLY A 140 -0.14 3.29 -3.63
C GLY A 140 1.07 4.23 -3.56
N LEU A 141 0.93 5.40 -2.94
CA LEU A 141 2.06 6.28 -2.64
C LEU A 141 2.99 5.67 -1.59
N GLU A 142 2.45 5.02 -0.56
CA GLU A 142 3.26 4.29 0.43
C GLU A 142 4.08 3.17 -0.25
N VAL A 143 3.48 2.40 -1.16
CA VAL A 143 4.18 1.41 -2.00
C VAL A 143 5.31 2.07 -2.82
N ALA A 144 5.05 3.22 -3.45
CA ALA A 144 6.08 3.92 -4.21
C ALA A 144 7.27 4.33 -3.32
N PHE A 145 6.99 4.81 -2.10
CA PHE A 145 8.05 5.12 -1.13
C PHE A 145 8.83 3.87 -0.71
N ILE A 146 8.16 2.75 -0.45
CA ILE A 146 8.78 1.44 -0.12
C ILE A 146 9.72 0.99 -1.24
N VAL A 147 9.32 1.13 -2.51
CA VAL A 147 10.15 0.75 -3.65
C VAL A 147 11.39 1.63 -3.76
N ILE A 148 11.23 2.95 -3.62
CA ILE A 148 12.35 3.90 -3.65
C ILE A 148 13.32 3.62 -2.51
N ALA A 149 12.77 3.36 -1.34
CA ALA A 149 13.47 3.02 -0.12
C ALA A 149 14.40 1.81 -0.28
N PHE A 150 13.82 0.64 -0.60
CA PHE A 150 14.61 -0.58 -0.80
C PHE A 150 15.46 -0.54 -2.07
N GLY A 151 15.07 0.29 -3.05
CA GLY A 151 15.81 0.51 -4.29
C GLY A 151 17.00 1.46 -4.17
N ALA A 152 17.14 2.20 -3.06
CA ALA A 152 18.16 3.24 -2.90
C ALA A 152 19.60 2.72 -2.97
N ALA A 153 19.82 1.42 -2.72
CA ALA A 153 21.13 0.78 -2.75
C ALA A 153 21.71 0.60 -4.18
N GLY A 154 20.92 0.82 -5.23
CA GLY A 154 21.40 0.81 -6.62
C GLY A 154 20.42 0.16 -7.60
N VAL A 155 20.79 0.15 -8.89
CA VAL A 155 19.90 -0.31 -9.99
C VAL A 155 19.40 -1.75 -9.79
N ALA A 156 20.27 -2.65 -9.32
CA ALA A 156 19.88 -4.03 -9.05
C ALA A 156 18.85 -4.14 -7.91
N ALA A 157 19.04 -3.37 -6.84
CA ALA A 157 18.11 -3.31 -5.71
C ALA A 157 16.79 -2.66 -6.13
N MET A 158 16.83 -1.60 -6.94
CA MET A 158 15.64 -0.96 -7.49
C MET A 158 14.81 -1.93 -8.32
N ASN A 159 15.43 -2.68 -9.23
CA ASN A 159 14.75 -3.69 -10.03
C ASN A 159 14.12 -4.78 -9.15
N ALA A 160 14.85 -5.26 -8.14
CA ALA A 160 14.32 -6.23 -7.19
C ALA A 160 13.13 -5.69 -6.40
N ALA A 161 13.21 -4.44 -5.93
CA ALA A 161 12.14 -3.78 -5.18
C ALA A 161 10.88 -3.57 -6.04
N ILE A 162 11.03 -3.15 -7.30
CA ILE A 162 9.93 -3.00 -8.26
C ILE A 162 9.25 -4.35 -8.48
N TRP A 163 10.01 -5.40 -8.80
CA TRP A 163 9.44 -6.74 -9.03
C TRP A 163 8.79 -7.31 -7.77
N GLY A 164 9.36 -7.04 -6.59
CA GLY A 164 8.76 -7.39 -5.31
C GLY A 164 7.40 -6.73 -5.10
N ALA A 165 7.30 -5.43 -5.34
CA ALA A 165 6.04 -4.70 -5.22
C ALA A 165 4.99 -5.15 -6.25
N ILE A 166 5.38 -5.37 -7.50
CA ILE A 166 4.48 -5.89 -8.55
C ILE A 166 3.96 -7.28 -8.16
N ALA A 167 4.84 -8.18 -7.72
CA ALA A 167 4.45 -9.52 -7.30
C ALA A 167 3.48 -9.49 -6.11
N ALA A 168 3.72 -8.60 -5.14
CA ALA A 168 2.81 -8.38 -4.01
C ALA A 168 1.44 -7.92 -4.48
N GLY A 169 1.37 -6.90 -5.35
CA GLY A 169 0.12 -6.38 -5.88
C GLY A 169 -0.69 -7.42 -6.64
N VAL A 170 -0.03 -8.19 -7.52
CA VAL A 170 -0.67 -9.28 -8.28
C VAL A 170 -1.21 -10.36 -7.34
N LEU A 171 -0.40 -10.80 -6.38
CA LEU A 171 -0.77 -11.86 -5.45
C LEU A 171 -1.93 -11.43 -4.54
N VAL A 172 -1.80 -10.28 -3.89
CA VAL A 172 -2.80 -9.75 -2.95
C VAL A 172 -4.12 -9.49 -3.66
N THR A 173 -4.09 -8.82 -4.83
CA THR A 173 -5.29 -8.57 -5.62
C THR A 173 -5.93 -9.87 -6.10
N GLY A 174 -5.11 -10.83 -6.57
CA GLY A 174 -5.60 -12.13 -7.03
C GLY A 174 -6.30 -12.92 -5.92
N ILE A 175 -5.70 -12.99 -4.73
CA ILE A 175 -6.31 -13.64 -3.55
C ILE A 175 -7.57 -12.89 -3.12
N GLY A 176 -7.53 -11.56 -3.09
CA GLY A 176 -8.69 -10.71 -2.77
C GLY A 176 -9.89 -10.95 -3.67
N VAL A 177 -9.66 -11.01 -4.99
CA VAL A 177 -10.69 -11.29 -5.99
C VAL A 177 -11.25 -12.71 -5.83
N ALA A 178 -10.40 -13.69 -5.52
CA ALA A 178 -10.82 -15.08 -5.31
C ALA A 178 -11.67 -15.24 -4.04
N LEU A 179 -11.29 -14.58 -2.95
CA LEU A 179 -11.99 -14.71 -1.66
C LEU A 179 -13.22 -13.79 -1.54
N LYS A 180 -13.28 -12.69 -2.31
CA LYS A 180 -14.34 -11.67 -2.23
C LYS A 180 -14.58 -11.12 -0.82
N HIS A 181 -13.57 -11.22 0.04
CA HIS A 181 -13.57 -10.77 1.43
C HIS A 181 -12.21 -10.13 1.74
N PRO A 182 -12.15 -9.20 2.72
CA PRO A 182 -10.88 -8.63 3.18
C PRO A 182 -9.93 -9.74 3.67
N LEU A 183 -8.62 -9.51 3.53
CA LEU A 183 -7.59 -10.49 3.86
C LEU A 183 -7.26 -10.45 5.36
N THR A 184 -8.22 -10.90 6.17
CA THR A 184 -8.20 -10.82 7.65
C THR A 184 -7.15 -11.68 8.34
N ARG A 185 -6.52 -12.61 7.61
CA ARG A 185 -5.50 -13.53 8.14
C ARG A 185 -4.06 -13.05 7.92
N VAL A 186 -3.87 -11.89 7.30
CA VAL A 186 -2.53 -11.35 7.08
C VAL A 186 -2.01 -10.78 8.41
N PRO A 187 -0.84 -11.24 8.92
CA PRO A 187 -0.27 -10.77 10.17
C PRO A 187 0.39 -9.39 9.99
N GLU A 188 -0.40 -8.39 9.62
CA GLU A 188 0.06 -7.03 9.29
C GLU A 188 0.89 -6.40 10.42
N ASN A 189 0.47 -6.56 11.67
CA ASN A 189 1.21 -6.05 12.82
C ASN A 189 2.65 -6.61 12.88
N THR A 190 2.81 -7.90 12.59
CA THR A 190 4.11 -8.56 12.54
C THR A 190 4.92 -8.13 11.31
N MET A 191 4.25 -7.97 10.16
CA MET A 191 4.89 -7.50 8.93
C MET A 191 5.42 -6.07 9.08
N LYS A 192 4.60 -5.14 9.59
CA LYS A 192 5.01 -3.76 9.87
C LYS A 192 6.11 -3.69 10.93
N PHE A 193 6.10 -4.56 11.94
CA PHE A 193 7.21 -4.68 12.89
C PHE A 193 8.51 -5.10 12.20
N GLY A 194 8.47 -6.20 11.45
CA GLY A 194 9.64 -6.75 10.75
C GLY A 194 10.22 -5.76 9.74
N VAL A 195 9.35 -5.16 8.91
CA VAL A 195 9.78 -4.13 7.95
C VAL A 195 10.29 -2.90 8.69
N GLY A 196 9.60 -2.43 9.73
CA GLY A 196 10.06 -1.31 10.54
C GLY A 196 11.49 -1.51 11.05
N ALA A 197 11.80 -2.71 11.55
CA ALA A 197 13.14 -3.10 11.99
C ALA A 197 14.16 -3.23 10.85
N MET A 198 13.73 -3.54 9.62
CA MET A 198 14.62 -3.55 8.44
C MET A 198 14.94 -2.14 7.93
N LEU A 199 14.08 -1.16 8.22
CA LEU A 199 14.19 0.22 7.74
C LEU A 199 14.92 1.16 8.70
N THR A 200 15.00 0.83 9.99
CA THR A 200 15.71 1.60 11.04
C THR A 200 17.04 0.96 11.39
#